data_AF-A0A930RB68-F1
#
_entry.id   AF-A0A930RB68-F1
#
_cell.length_a   1.000
_cell.length_b   1.000
_cell.length_c   1.000
_cell.angle_alpha   90.00
_cell.angle_beta   90.00
_cell.angle_gamma   90.00
#
_symmetry.space_group_name_H-M   'P 1'
#
loop_
_entity.id
_entity.type
_entity.pdbx_description
1 polymer ?
#
loop_
_entity_poly.entity_id
_entity_poly.type
_entity_poly.pdbx_seq_one_letter_code
_entity_poly.pdbx_strand_id
1 'polypeptide(L)'
;MFDISKKMDDRLVLNDKEYQLFLSFDRVLWCFDMWSKEYIPPHLKPKLALAKLTNDESFKDVDTVEAIAAYQEVFEKYIRVVKASDEVDRYDIEGNVLPKKPKDDPDSDEKPLFSIKYDGEYIFSSFMQAYHIDLIDEQGKLHWQKFNALLAGLPDGTKFVEVMKIRAWKPQKGESNKEKQRMRKLQEEYALPN
;
A
#
# COMPACT_ATOMS: atom_id res chain seq x y z
N MET A 1 -4.81 5.03 -11.79
CA MET A 1 -4.57 6.37 -11.18
C MET A 1 -5.80 6.84 -10.39
N PHE A 2 -5.62 7.49 -9.23
CA PHE A 2 -6.72 8.08 -8.44
C PHE A 2 -7.23 9.36 -9.14
N ASP A 3 -8.42 9.28 -9.74
CA ASP A 3 -9.04 10.35 -10.54
C ASP A 3 -10.14 11.05 -9.72
N ILE A 4 -9.87 12.28 -9.28
CA ILE A 4 -10.80 13.08 -8.47
C ILE A 4 -12.00 13.61 -9.27
N SER A 5 -11.96 13.55 -10.60
CA SER A 5 -13.06 14.00 -11.46
C SER A 5 -14.20 12.98 -11.57
N LYS A 6 -13.94 11.72 -11.16
CA LYS A 6 -14.89 10.62 -11.24
C LYS A 6 -15.28 10.12 -9.86
N LYS A 7 -16.50 9.61 -9.74
CA LYS A 7 -16.87 8.81 -8.58
C LYS A 7 -16.09 7.49 -8.61
N MET A 8 -15.75 7.00 -7.43
CA MET A 8 -15.13 5.70 -7.26
C MET A 8 -16.21 4.65 -7.54
N ASP A 9 -16.01 3.87 -8.61
CA ASP A 9 -16.96 2.86 -9.07
C ASP A 9 -16.45 1.47 -8.68
N ASP A 10 -16.61 1.16 -7.40
CA ASP A 10 -16.03 -0.04 -6.80
C ASP A 10 -17.00 -1.22 -6.96
N ARG A 11 -16.95 -1.86 -8.14
CA ARG A 11 -17.79 -3.03 -8.45
C ARG A 11 -16.99 -4.19 -9.00
N LEU A 12 -17.39 -5.39 -8.61
CA LEU A 12 -16.93 -6.65 -9.19
C LEU A 12 -18.08 -7.29 -9.96
N VAL A 13 -17.84 -7.67 -11.21
CA VAL A 13 -18.82 -8.42 -12.02
C VAL A 13 -18.33 -9.85 -12.14
N LEU A 14 -19.10 -10.80 -11.62
CA LEU A 14 -18.77 -12.22 -11.65
C LEU A 14 -20.02 -13.03 -12.01
N ASN A 15 -19.94 -13.85 -13.08
CA ASN A 15 -21.06 -14.65 -13.59
C ASN A 15 -22.38 -13.87 -13.74
N ASP A 16 -22.33 -12.72 -14.41
CA ASP A 16 -23.47 -11.82 -14.63
C ASP A 16 -24.11 -11.24 -13.35
N LYS A 17 -23.46 -11.40 -12.19
CA LYS A 17 -23.83 -10.74 -10.93
C LYS A 17 -22.88 -9.59 -10.64
N GLU A 18 -23.45 -8.46 -10.24
CA GLU A 18 -22.67 -7.31 -9.74
C GLU A 18 -22.58 -7.35 -8.22
N TYR A 19 -21.37 -7.16 -7.71
CA TYR A 19 -21.07 -7.06 -6.29
C TYR A 19 -20.49 -5.69 -5.97
N GLN A 20 -21.05 -5.01 -4.97
CA GLN A 20 -20.47 -3.79 -4.43
C GLN A 20 -19.20 -4.12 -3.64
N LEU A 21 -18.11 -3.42 -3.92
CA LEU A 21 -16.87 -3.54 -3.16
C LEU A 21 -16.83 -2.48 -2.05
N PHE A 22 -16.41 -2.91 -0.87
CA PHE A 22 -16.17 -2.10 0.32
C PHE A 22 -14.66 -2.05 0.57
N LEU A 23 -14.02 -1.06 -0.04
CA LEU A 23 -12.56 -0.93 -0.06
C LEU A 23 -12.05 0.09 0.95
N SER A 24 -12.58 0.10 2.18
CA SER A 24 -11.99 0.90 3.24
C SER A 24 -10.59 0.38 3.59
N PHE A 25 -9.70 1.26 4.03
CA PHE A 25 -8.29 0.92 4.21
C PHE A 25 -8.09 -0.25 5.18
N ASP A 26 -8.86 -0.32 6.26
CA ASP A 26 -8.81 -1.38 7.26
C ASP A 26 -9.19 -2.76 6.69
N ARG A 27 -10.13 -2.82 5.74
CA ARG A 27 -10.54 -4.07 5.08
C ARG A 27 -9.45 -4.57 4.14
N VAL A 28 -8.80 -3.66 3.41
CA VAL A 28 -7.68 -4.00 2.53
C VAL A 28 -6.46 -4.43 3.35
N LEU A 29 -6.13 -3.71 4.43
CA LEU A 29 -5.04 -4.10 5.34
C LEU A 29 -5.32 -5.45 6.01
N TRP A 30 -6.58 -5.73 6.37
CA TRP A 30 -6.97 -7.04 6.87
C TRP A 30 -6.70 -8.14 5.83
N CYS A 31 -6.98 -7.89 4.54
CA CYS A 31 -6.65 -8.84 3.48
C CYS A 31 -5.14 -9.09 3.45
N PHE A 32 -4.29 -8.05 3.48
CA PHE A 32 -2.83 -8.22 3.48
C PHE A 32 -2.32 -8.99 4.70
N ASP A 33 -2.82 -8.69 5.89
CA ASP A 33 -2.48 -9.45 7.10
C ASP A 33 -2.94 -10.91 6.99
N MET A 34 -4.14 -11.17 6.46
CA MET A 34 -4.66 -12.50 6.19
C MET A 34 -3.75 -13.28 5.22
N TRP A 35 -3.26 -12.64 4.16
CA TRP A 35 -2.35 -13.26 3.20
C TRP A 35 -1.01 -13.68 3.82
N SER A 36 -0.52 -12.94 4.82
CA SER A 36 0.72 -13.28 5.55
C SER A 36 0.59 -14.49 6.48
N LYS A 37 -0.62 -14.97 6.77
CA LYS A 37 -0.85 -16.06 7.72
C LYS A 37 -0.63 -17.42 7.07
N GLU A 38 0.33 -18.17 7.59
CA GLU A 38 0.67 -19.52 7.11
C GLU A 38 -0.40 -20.56 7.45
N TYR A 39 -1.09 -20.39 8.59
CA TYR A 39 -2.11 -21.33 9.04
C TYR A 39 -3.41 -21.27 8.21
N ILE A 40 -3.59 -20.26 7.35
CA ILE A 40 -4.74 -20.13 6.46
C ILE A 40 -4.42 -20.84 5.14
N PRO A 41 -5.17 -21.88 4.74
CA PRO A 41 -4.93 -22.60 3.51
C PRO A 41 -4.96 -21.68 2.27
N PRO A 42 -3.99 -21.80 1.33
CA PRO A 42 -3.89 -20.90 0.18
C PRO A 42 -5.17 -20.80 -0.67
N HIS A 43 -5.88 -21.91 -0.84
CA HIS A 43 -7.13 -21.97 -1.60
C HIS A 43 -8.31 -21.23 -0.94
N LEU A 44 -8.24 -20.97 0.37
CA LEU A 44 -9.26 -20.22 1.11
C LEU A 44 -8.99 -18.72 1.12
N LYS A 45 -7.73 -18.30 0.99
CA LYS A 45 -7.33 -16.88 1.01
C LYS A 45 -8.13 -16.00 0.03
N PRO A 46 -8.24 -16.33 -1.27
CA PRO A 46 -9.01 -15.49 -2.21
C PRO A 46 -10.50 -15.44 -1.86
N LYS A 47 -11.08 -16.55 -1.41
CA LYS A 47 -12.49 -16.63 -1.00
C LYS A 47 -12.79 -15.76 0.22
N LEU A 48 -11.93 -15.83 1.24
CA LEU A 48 -12.03 -15.00 2.44
C LEU A 48 -11.81 -13.52 2.13
N ALA A 49 -10.86 -13.21 1.25
CA ALA A 49 -10.62 -11.84 0.82
C ALA A 49 -11.84 -11.27 0.06
N LEU A 50 -12.40 -12.01 -0.90
CA LEU A 50 -13.59 -11.59 -1.62
C LEU A 50 -14.78 -11.41 -0.67
N ALA A 51 -15.05 -12.37 0.22
CA ALA A 51 -16.11 -12.25 1.22
C ALA A 51 -15.93 -11.01 2.10
N LYS A 52 -14.69 -10.71 2.50
CA LYS A 52 -14.38 -9.47 3.23
C LYS A 52 -14.55 -8.24 2.37
N LEU A 53 -14.20 -8.23 1.10
CA LEU A 53 -14.27 -7.01 0.27
C LEU A 53 -15.69 -6.75 -0.26
N THR A 54 -16.54 -7.77 -0.41
CA THR A 54 -17.94 -7.62 -0.87
C THR A 54 -18.95 -7.64 0.26
N ASN A 55 -18.54 -8.04 1.46
CA ASN A 55 -19.44 -8.32 2.58
C ASN A 55 -20.47 -9.43 2.26
N ASP A 56 -20.12 -10.35 1.36
CA ASP A 56 -20.96 -11.46 0.93
C ASP A 56 -20.31 -12.79 1.28
N GLU A 57 -20.98 -13.61 2.09
CA GLU A 57 -20.45 -14.91 2.51
C GLU A 57 -20.51 -15.97 1.41
N SER A 58 -21.26 -15.75 0.33
CA SER A 58 -21.39 -16.73 -0.76
C SER A 58 -20.05 -17.03 -1.43
N PHE A 59 -19.08 -16.12 -1.34
CA PHE A 59 -17.72 -16.31 -1.86
C PHE A 59 -16.97 -17.46 -1.17
N LYS A 60 -17.42 -17.93 0.00
CA LYS A 60 -16.86 -19.13 0.66
C LYS A 60 -17.08 -20.40 -0.18
N ASP A 61 -18.19 -20.45 -0.92
CA ASP A 61 -18.62 -21.62 -1.69
C ASP A 61 -18.21 -21.56 -3.17
N VAL A 62 -17.71 -20.41 -3.64
CA VAL A 62 -17.22 -20.22 -5.03
C VAL A 62 -16.05 -21.16 -5.31
N ASP A 63 -15.91 -21.61 -6.56
CA ASP A 63 -14.78 -22.42 -6.96
C ASP A 63 -13.44 -21.69 -6.70
N THR A 64 -12.40 -22.46 -6.38
CA THR A 64 -11.09 -21.87 -6.03
C THR A 64 -10.48 -21.13 -7.22
N VAL A 65 -10.58 -21.68 -8.44
CA VAL A 65 -9.98 -21.05 -9.62
C VAL A 65 -10.68 -19.74 -9.93
N GLU A 66 -12.01 -19.76 -9.86
CA GLU A 66 -12.84 -18.58 -10.04
C GLU A 66 -12.57 -17.50 -8.98
N ALA A 67 -12.49 -17.89 -7.70
CA ALA A 67 -12.16 -16.95 -6.62
C ALA A 67 -10.77 -16.34 -6.78
N ILE A 68 -9.78 -17.10 -7.27
CA ILE A 68 -8.45 -16.57 -7.57
C ILE A 68 -8.55 -15.51 -8.67
N ALA A 69 -9.22 -15.80 -9.78
CA ALA A 69 -9.35 -14.86 -10.89
C ALA A 69 -10.08 -13.58 -10.48
N ALA A 70 -11.21 -13.71 -9.77
CA ALA A 70 -11.98 -12.57 -9.26
C ALA A 70 -11.17 -11.71 -8.27
N TYR A 71 -10.44 -12.34 -7.35
CA TYR A 71 -9.58 -11.61 -6.42
C TYR A 71 -8.44 -10.89 -7.14
N GLN A 72 -7.81 -11.54 -8.13
CA GLN A 72 -6.76 -10.92 -8.95
C GLN A 72 -7.27 -9.70 -9.70
N GLU A 73 -8.48 -9.76 -10.28
CA GLU A 73 -9.11 -8.61 -10.92
C GLU A 73 -9.31 -7.47 -9.92
N VAL A 74 -9.90 -7.76 -8.75
CA VAL A 74 -10.11 -6.75 -7.71
C VAL A 74 -8.77 -6.14 -7.26
N PHE A 75 -7.76 -6.98 -7.10
CA PHE A 75 -6.44 -6.57 -6.66
C PHE A 75 -5.80 -5.62 -7.68
N GLU A 76 -5.73 -6.01 -8.95
CA GLU A 76 -5.09 -5.21 -10.00
C GLU A 76 -5.84 -3.90 -10.28
N LYS A 77 -7.17 -3.94 -10.29
CA LYS A 77 -7.98 -2.78 -10.66
C LYS A 77 -8.14 -1.76 -9.53
N TYR A 78 -8.28 -2.22 -8.29
CA TYR A 78 -8.68 -1.34 -7.19
C TYR A 78 -7.66 -1.23 -6.05
N ILE A 79 -6.94 -2.33 -5.74
CA ILE A 79 -6.04 -2.36 -4.58
C ILE A 79 -4.62 -1.95 -4.97
N ARG A 80 -4.15 -2.36 -6.14
CA ARG A 80 -2.79 -2.09 -6.60
C ARG A 80 -2.59 -0.59 -6.74
N VAL A 81 -1.66 -0.05 -5.95
CA VAL A 81 -1.27 1.35 -6.03
C VAL A 81 -0.22 1.48 -7.13
N VAL A 82 -0.64 1.92 -8.31
CA VAL A 82 0.26 2.25 -9.42
C VAL A 82 0.73 3.69 -9.25
N LYS A 83 2.06 3.92 -9.22
CA LYS A 83 2.59 5.28 -9.18
C LYS A 83 2.45 5.91 -10.57
N ALA A 84 2.20 7.22 -10.64
CA ALA A 84 2.11 7.93 -11.91
C ALA A 84 3.39 7.77 -12.77
N SER A 85 4.55 7.60 -12.13
CA SER A 85 5.82 7.29 -12.81
C SER A 85 5.83 5.97 -13.58
N ASP A 86 4.93 5.04 -13.24
CA ASP A 86 4.92 3.68 -13.77
C ASP A 86 4.07 3.60 -15.07
N GLU A 87 3.11 4.52 -15.22
CA GLU A 87 2.20 4.61 -16.37
C GLU A 87 2.63 5.65 -17.41
N VAL A 88 3.25 6.77 -17.02
CA VAL A 88 3.62 7.84 -17.96
C VAL A 88 4.95 7.51 -18.66
N ASP A 89 4.89 7.31 -19.98
CA ASP A 89 6.08 7.29 -20.82
C ASP A 89 6.74 8.66 -20.79
N ARG A 90 8.03 8.70 -20.42
CA ARG A 90 8.83 9.93 -20.44
C ARG A 90 9.45 10.04 -21.82
N TYR A 91 9.41 11.22 -22.42
CA TYR A 91 10.03 11.48 -23.72
C TYR A 91 11.30 12.32 -23.54
N ASP A 92 12.31 12.08 -24.35
CA ASP A 92 13.46 12.97 -24.47
C ASP A 92 13.09 14.23 -25.29
N ILE A 93 14.04 15.16 -25.40
CA ILE A 93 13.88 16.40 -26.18
C ILE A 93 13.74 16.14 -27.70
N GLU A 94 14.00 14.92 -28.16
CA GLU A 94 13.85 14.47 -29.55
C GLU A 94 12.54 13.67 -29.76
N GLY A 95 11.75 13.46 -28.71
CA GLY A 95 10.46 12.76 -28.76
C GLY A 95 10.55 11.24 -28.67
N ASN A 96 11.70 10.66 -28.33
CA ASN A 96 11.83 9.22 -28.10
C ASN A 96 11.40 8.85 -26.67
N VAL A 97 10.76 7.69 -26.53
CA VAL A 97 10.41 7.15 -25.20
C VAL A 97 11.72 6.79 -24.47
N LEU A 98 11.99 7.51 -23.38
CA LEU A 98 13.05 7.16 -22.45
C LEU A 98 12.71 5.80 -21.82
N PRO A 99 13.69 4.88 -21.70
CA PRO A 99 13.47 3.64 -21.00
C PRO A 99 12.99 3.98 -19.58
N LYS A 100 11.81 3.45 -19.21
CA LYS A 100 11.33 3.51 -17.83
C LYS A 100 12.49 3.05 -16.95
N LYS A 101 12.88 3.87 -15.96
CA LYS A 101 13.90 3.50 -14.98
C LYS A 101 13.58 2.05 -14.59
N PRO A 102 14.52 1.09 -14.69
CA PRO A 102 14.22 -0.28 -14.38
C PRO A 102 13.49 -0.26 -13.05
N LYS A 103 12.28 -0.85 -13.03
CA LYS A 103 11.59 -1.11 -11.78
C LYS A 103 12.66 -1.70 -10.88
N ASP A 104 12.79 -1.17 -9.66
CA ASP A 104 13.54 -1.87 -8.63
C ASP A 104 13.17 -3.35 -8.78
N ASP A 105 14.16 -4.14 -9.14
CA ASP A 105 13.98 -5.55 -9.49
C ASP A 105 13.11 -6.16 -8.37
N PRO A 106 12.05 -6.95 -8.64
CA PRO A 106 11.38 -7.68 -7.58
C PRO A 106 12.37 -8.55 -6.77
N ASP A 107 13.56 -8.82 -7.31
CA ASP A 107 14.71 -9.46 -6.67
C ASP A 107 15.79 -8.48 -6.13
N SER A 108 15.53 -7.16 -6.13
CA SER A 108 16.40 -6.22 -5.43
C SER A 108 16.18 -6.39 -3.93
N ASP A 109 17.22 -6.86 -3.24
CA ASP A 109 17.33 -6.95 -1.77
C ASP A 109 17.19 -5.59 -1.04
N GLU A 110 16.65 -4.54 -1.69
CA GLU A 110 16.31 -3.28 -1.01
C GLU A 110 15.09 -3.52 -0.13
N LYS A 111 15.36 -3.72 1.17
CA LYS A 111 14.33 -3.84 2.20
C LYS A 111 13.29 -2.71 2.06
N PRO A 112 11.98 -3.02 2.15
CA PRO A 112 10.95 -2.00 2.06
C PRO A 112 11.17 -0.90 3.10
N LEU A 113 11.11 0.36 2.67
CA LEU A 113 11.38 1.51 3.55
C LEU A 113 10.35 1.67 4.68
N PHE A 114 9.14 1.14 4.49
CA PHE A 114 8.11 1.10 5.52
C PHE A 114 7.26 -0.16 5.45
N SER A 115 6.57 -0.43 6.55
CA SER A 115 5.52 -1.42 6.66
C SER A 115 4.34 -0.81 7.39
N ILE A 116 3.17 -0.73 6.75
CA ILE A 116 1.96 -0.18 7.38
C ILE A 116 1.63 -0.89 8.70
N LYS A 117 1.98 -2.19 8.81
CA LYS A 117 1.79 -3.00 10.01
C LYS A 117 2.67 -2.54 11.18
N TYR A 118 3.97 -2.30 10.93
CA TYR A 118 4.92 -1.94 11.98
C TYR A 118 5.01 -0.43 12.22
N ASP A 119 4.67 0.36 11.22
CA ASP A 119 4.68 1.83 11.29
C ASP A 119 3.30 2.41 11.63
N GLY A 120 2.35 1.57 12.08
CA GLY A 120 0.96 1.96 12.34
C GLY A 120 0.84 3.16 13.28
N GLU A 121 1.64 3.21 14.34
CA GLU A 121 1.65 4.34 15.30
C GLU A 121 2.18 5.64 14.68
N TYR A 122 3.21 5.53 13.82
CA TYR A 122 3.76 6.69 13.11
C TYR A 122 2.78 7.20 12.06
N ILE A 123 2.13 6.29 11.33
CA ILE A 123 1.10 6.62 10.35
C ILE A 123 -0.08 7.29 11.05
N PHE A 124 -0.59 6.70 12.14
CA PHE A 124 -1.69 7.24 12.92
C PHE A 124 -1.40 8.66 13.42
N SER A 125 -0.28 8.86 14.13
CA SER A 125 0.11 10.18 14.63
C SER A 125 0.30 11.20 13.51
N SER A 126 0.86 10.78 12.37
CA SER A 126 1.06 11.66 11.21
C SER A 126 -0.25 12.06 10.53
N PHE A 127 -1.24 11.16 10.44
CA PHE A 127 -2.57 11.48 9.91
C PHE A 127 -3.31 12.46 10.83
N MET A 128 -3.24 12.26 12.14
CA MET A 128 -3.83 13.19 13.10
C MET A 128 -3.15 14.56 13.08
N GLN A 129 -1.82 14.61 12.96
CA GLN A 129 -1.04 15.85 12.87
C GLN A 129 -1.35 16.63 11.58
N ALA A 130 -1.34 15.95 10.43
CA ALA A 130 -1.39 16.61 9.12
C ALA A 130 -2.81 16.92 8.66
N TYR A 131 -3.76 16.03 8.94
CA TYR A 131 -5.11 16.09 8.37
C TYR A 131 -6.22 16.12 9.42
N HIS A 132 -5.89 15.96 10.70
CA HIS A 132 -6.87 15.79 11.78
C HIS A 132 -7.84 14.61 11.53
N ILE A 133 -7.32 13.54 10.93
CA ILE A 133 -8.05 12.31 10.65
C ILE A 133 -7.68 11.26 11.69
N ASP A 134 -8.67 10.83 12.48
CA ASP A 134 -8.53 9.67 13.35
C ASP A 134 -8.77 8.40 12.52
N LEU A 135 -7.70 7.65 12.25
CA LEU A 135 -7.80 6.42 11.45
C LEU A 135 -8.61 5.31 12.14
N ILE A 136 -8.75 5.33 13.46
CA ILE A 136 -9.57 4.34 14.17
C ILE A 136 -11.06 4.63 13.93
N ASP A 137 -11.46 5.90 14.00
CA ASP A 137 -12.85 6.30 13.71
C ASP A 137 -13.23 6.16 12.23
N GLU A 138 -12.25 6.19 11.34
CA GLU A 138 -12.41 6.06 9.90
C GLU A 138 -12.40 4.60 9.38
N GLN A 139 -12.30 3.61 10.26
CA GLN A 139 -12.46 2.20 9.88
C GLN A 139 -13.83 1.96 9.24
N GLY A 140 -13.85 1.24 8.12
CA GLY A 140 -15.05 1.02 7.30
C GLY A 140 -15.47 2.21 6.43
N LYS A 141 -14.83 3.37 6.53
CA LYS A 141 -15.23 4.62 5.85
C LYS A 141 -14.17 5.15 4.88
N LEU A 142 -12.93 5.30 5.35
CA LEU A 142 -11.87 5.90 4.54
C LEU A 142 -11.42 4.92 3.45
N HIS A 143 -11.78 5.23 2.21
CA HIS A 143 -11.44 4.42 1.04
C HIS A 143 -9.93 4.25 0.84
N TRP A 144 -9.50 3.05 0.43
CA TRP A 144 -8.10 2.64 0.24
C TRP A 144 -7.26 3.59 -0.62
N GLN A 145 -7.77 3.99 -1.79
CA GLN A 145 -7.04 4.94 -2.64
C GLN A 145 -6.91 6.34 -1.99
N LYS A 146 -7.91 6.79 -1.22
CA LYS A 146 -7.83 8.06 -0.47
C LYS A 146 -6.80 7.96 0.64
N PHE A 147 -6.80 6.87 1.39
CA PHE A 147 -5.78 6.57 2.40
C PHE A 147 -4.38 6.61 1.80
N ASN A 148 -4.14 5.94 0.66
CA ASN A 148 -2.83 5.97 0.01
C ASN A 148 -2.43 7.35 -0.51
N ALA A 149 -3.39 8.12 -1.06
CA ALA A 149 -3.12 9.49 -1.49
C ALA A 149 -2.69 10.38 -0.31
N LEU A 150 -3.38 10.27 0.83
CA LEU A 150 -3.05 10.99 2.06
C LEU A 150 -1.70 10.55 2.64
N LEU A 151 -1.43 9.24 2.66
CA LEU A 151 -0.16 8.67 3.14
C LEU A 151 1.03 9.15 2.30
N ALA A 152 0.89 9.13 0.96
CA ALA A 152 1.92 9.61 0.05
C ALA A 152 2.09 11.14 0.08
N GLY A 153 1.04 11.87 0.45
CA GLY A 153 1.01 13.32 0.57
C GLY A 153 1.42 13.87 1.94
N LEU A 154 1.84 13.01 2.88
CA LEU A 154 2.22 13.47 4.23
C LEU A 154 3.32 14.54 4.17
N PRO A 155 3.14 15.67 4.88
CA PRO A 155 4.12 16.74 4.87
C PRO A 155 5.41 16.38 5.60
N ASP A 156 6.47 17.09 5.24
CA ASP A 156 7.74 17.07 5.98
C ASP A 156 7.53 17.48 7.44
N GLY A 157 8.22 16.80 8.37
CA GLY A 157 8.10 17.02 9.82
C GLY A 157 7.00 16.19 10.50
N THR A 158 6.37 15.27 9.76
CA THR A 158 5.54 14.21 10.37
C THR A 158 6.42 13.04 10.81
N LYS A 159 6.04 12.38 11.90
CA LYS A 159 6.84 11.28 12.47
C LYS A 159 7.10 10.16 11.46
N PHE A 160 6.11 9.82 10.64
CA PHE A 160 6.27 8.81 9.60
C PHE A 160 7.30 9.21 8.54
N VAL A 161 7.24 10.44 8.04
CA VAL A 161 8.19 10.96 7.03
C VAL A 161 9.60 11.05 7.62
N GLU A 162 9.75 11.43 8.88
CA GLU A 162 11.04 11.43 9.58
C GLU A 162 11.66 10.03 9.67
N VAL A 163 10.88 9.03 10.09
CA VAL A 163 11.33 7.63 10.16
C VAL A 163 11.74 7.11 8.79
N MET A 164 10.95 7.42 7.76
CA MET A 164 11.29 7.10 6.36
C MET A 164 12.62 7.73 5.92
N LYS A 165 12.85 9.01 6.24
CA LYS A 165 14.11 9.70 5.95
C LYS A 165 15.30 9.08 6.69
N ILE A 166 15.11 8.67 7.95
CA ILE A 166 16.14 7.98 8.74
C ILE A 166 16.48 6.63 8.09
N ARG A 167 15.49 5.80 7.75
CA ARG A 167 15.72 4.49 7.11
C ARG A 167 16.39 4.62 5.74
N ALA A 168 16.00 5.61 4.95
CA ALA A 168 16.57 5.86 3.63
C ALA A 168 17.94 6.57 3.66
N TRP A 169 18.39 7.05 4.82
CA TRP A 169 19.64 7.81 4.94
C TRP A 169 20.86 6.97 4.52
N LYS A 170 21.73 7.57 3.71
CA LYS A 170 23.02 7.02 3.30
C LYS A 170 24.12 8.04 3.66
N PRO A 171 25.28 7.59 4.19
CA PRO A 171 26.34 8.49 4.60
C PRO A 171 26.89 9.28 3.42
N GLN A 172 27.10 10.58 3.63
CA GLN A 172 27.63 11.49 2.62
C GLN A 172 29.12 11.81 2.84
N LYS A 173 29.81 12.20 1.76
CA LYS A 173 31.19 12.70 1.83
C LYS A 173 31.18 14.04 2.58
N GLY A 174 32.02 14.16 3.60
CA GLY A 174 32.12 15.36 4.45
C GLY A 174 31.36 15.31 5.77
N GLU A 175 30.48 14.33 5.97
CA GLU A 175 29.81 14.13 7.27
C GLU A 175 30.79 13.63 8.34
N SER A 176 30.68 14.20 9.54
CA SER A 176 31.49 13.80 10.69
C SER A 176 31.22 12.36 11.12
N ASN A 177 32.24 11.69 11.68
CA ASN A 177 32.08 10.34 12.22
C ASN A 177 31.01 10.27 13.32
N LYS A 178 30.84 11.34 14.10
CA LYS A 178 29.82 11.44 15.15
C LYS A 178 28.40 11.43 14.56
N GLU A 179 28.16 12.18 13.49
CA GLU A 179 26.84 12.22 12.85
C GLU A 179 26.51 10.89 12.18
N LYS A 180 27.47 10.26 11.53
CA LYS A 180 27.30 8.91 10.96
C LYS A 180 26.93 7.88 12.02
N GLN A 181 27.58 7.93 13.18
CA GLN A 181 27.25 7.04 14.31
C GLN A 181 25.84 7.33 14.87
N ARG A 182 25.46 8.61 14.99
CA ARG A 182 24.12 9.00 15.42
C ARG A 182 23.05 8.47 14.47
N MET A 183 23.22 8.66 13.17
CA MET A 183 22.26 8.19 12.17
C MET A 183 22.16 6.66 12.13
N ARG A 184 23.28 5.94 12.27
CA ARG A 184 23.25 4.46 12.37
C ARG A 184 22.45 3.97 13.57
N LYS A 185 22.62 4.60 14.75
CA LYS A 185 21.82 4.25 15.93
C LYS A 185 20.32 4.46 15.71
N LEU A 186 19.95 5.56 15.05
CA LEU A 186 18.55 5.80 14.70
C LEU A 186 18.02 4.79 13.67
N GLN A 187 18.84 4.38 12.69
CA GLN A 187 18.47 3.32 11.75
C GLN A 187 18.26 1.97 12.45
N GLU A 188 19.07 1.66 13.46
CA GLU A 188 18.89 0.47 14.31
C GLU A 188 17.60 0.56 15.15
N GLU A 189 17.34 1.72 15.76
CA GLU A 189 16.13 1.96 16.58
C GLU A 189 14.84 1.84 15.76
N TYR A 190 14.83 2.40 14.56
CA TYR A 190 13.66 2.39 13.68
C TYR A 190 13.65 1.23 12.68
N ALA A 191 14.54 0.24 12.81
CA ALA A 191 14.60 -0.88 11.88
C ALA A 191 13.28 -1.68 11.89
N LEU A 192 12.84 -2.11 10.70
CA LEU A 192 11.74 -3.07 10.61
C LEU A 192 12.22 -4.45 11.05
N PRO A 193 11.36 -5.26 11.70
CA PRO A 193 11.67 -6.66 11.97
C PRO A 193 12.02 -7.42 10.69
N ASN A 194 12.97 -8.36 10.80
CA ASN A 194 13.28 -9.31 9.73
C ASN A 194 12.21 -10.39 9.61
#